data_AF-A0A2E2YAG6-F1
#
_entry.id   AF-A0A2E2YAG6-F1
#
_cell.length_a   1.000
_cell.length_b   1.000
_cell.length_c   1.000
_cell.angle_alpha   90.00
_cell.angle_beta   90.00
_cell.angle_gamma   90.00
#
_symmetry.space_group_name_H-M   'P 1'
#
loop_
_entity.id
_entity.type
_entity.pdbx_description
1 polymer ?
#
loop_
_entity_poly.entity_id
_entity_poly.type
_entity_poly.pdbx_seq_one_letter_code
_entity_poly.pdbx_strand_id
1 'polypeptide(L)'
;MTTKQKQKKCSKCKENKPANEFGLNQHATDGYQSWCKPCDAAHKREKRFNAPMKAQHEYQKQLRKNERHRKFAEEKGLTKECRICKEILVANKENFYTGNGKLGFGSYCKVCDKKKRQERRNKRKAPTDPAKDWEIRQERRQRRASQ
;
A
#
# COMPACT_ATOMS: atom_id res chain seq x y z
N MET A 1 -11.37 -13.96 -48.01
CA MET A 1 -12.35 -14.34 -46.97
C MET A 1 -12.42 -13.21 -45.93
N THR A 2 -13.48 -12.41 -45.94
CA THR A 2 -13.67 -11.28 -45.02
C THR A 2 -14.13 -11.81 -43.66
N THR A 3 -13.22 -11.87 -42.69
CA THR A 3 -13.55 -12.26 -41.30
C THR A 3 -14.49 -11.21 -40.70
N LYS A 4 -15.75 -11.59 -40.49
CA LYS A 4 -16.78 -10.76 -39.87
C LYS A 4 -16.38 -10.48 -38.41
N GLN A 5 -15.76 -9.32 -38.16
CA GLN A 5 -15.34 -8.93 -36.81
C GLN A 5 -16.58 -8.67 -35.96
N LYS A 6 -16.69 -9.34 -34.82
CA LYS A 6 -17.76 -9.09 -33.82
C LYS A 6 -17.68 -7.62 -33.41
N GLN A 7 -18.75 -6.86 -33.65
CA GLN A 7 -18.82 -5.46 -33.23
C GLN A 7 -19.45 -5.36 -31.85
N LYS A 8 -18.99 -4.41 -31.05
CA LYS A 8 -19.51 -4.12 -29.72
C LYS A 8 -19.63 -2.61 -29.55
N LYS A 9 -20.70 -2.16 -28.89
CA LYS A 9 -20.91 -0.76 -28.55
C LYS A 9 -20.20 -0.42 -27.24
N CYS A 10 -19.36 0.61 -27.24
CA CYS A 10 -18.75 1.12 -26.02
C CYS A 10 -19.80 1.85 -25.16
N SER A 11 -19.93 1.50 -23.87
CA SER A 11 -20.93 2.14 -23.02
C SER A 11 -20.56 3.58 -22.59
N LYS A 12 -19.30 4.00 -22.78
CA LYS A 12 -18.81 5.35 -22.43
C LYS A 12 -18.92 6.33 -23.60
N CYS A 13 -18.29 6.04 -24.74
CA CYS A 13 -18.37 6.91 -25.94
C CYS A 13 -19.55 6.59 -26.87
N LYS A 14 -20.30 5.50 -26.62
CA LYS A 14 -21.48 5.09 -27.40
C LYS A 14 -21.22 4.69 -28.86
N GLU A 15 -19.97 4.63 -29.31
CA GLU A 15 -19.60 4.18 -30.65
C GLU A 15 -19.57 2.65 -30.78
N ASN A 16 -19.96 2.14 -31.95
CA ASN A 16 -19.76 0.75 -32.33
C ASN A 16 -18.32 0.56 -32.82
N LYS A 17 -17.57 -0.32 -32.15
CA LYS A 17 -16.19 -0.64 -32.49
C LYS A 17 -16.01 -2.15 -32.62
N PRO A 18 -15.01 -2.63 -33.38
CA PRO A 18 -14.69 -4.04 -33.43
C PRO A 18 -14.25 -4.57 -32.06
N ALA A 19 -14.52 -5.84 -31.74
CA ALA A 19 -14.27 -6.42 -30.42
C ALA A 19 -12.78 -6.39 -30.02
N ASN A 20 -11.86 -6.33 -30.97
CA ASN A 20 -10.42 -6.17 -30.72
C ASN A 20 -10.04 -4.79 -30.12
N GLU A 21 -10.92 -3.79 -30.22
CA GLU A 21 -10.79 -2.47 -29.58
C GLU A 21 -11.21 -2.49 -28.10
N PHE A 22 -11.65 -3.65 -27.59
CA PHE A 22 -12.02 -3.84 -26.20
C PHE A 22 -10.98 -4.73 -25.51
N GLY A 23 -10.74 -4.50 -24.21
CA GLY A 23 -9.92 -5.40 -23.40
C GLY A 23 -10.66 -6.73 -23.15
N LEU A 24 -9.92 -7.81 -22.91
CA LEU A 24 -10.53 -9.08 -22.49
C LEU A 24 -11.04 -8.98 -21.05
N ASN A 25 -12.20 -9.58 -20.78
CA ASN A 25 -12.75 -9.74 -19.45
C ASN A 25 -13.43 -11.10 -19.34
N GLN A 26 -12.79 -12.04 -18.63
CA GLN A 26 -13.26 -13.41 -18.48
C GLN A 26 -14.59 -13.51 -17.72
N HIS A 27 -14.96 -12.48 -16.95
CA HIS A 27 -16.23 -12.43 -16.22
C HIS A 27 -17.37 -11.82 -17.04
N ALA A 28 -17.09 -11.29 -18.25
CA ALA A 28 -18.12 -10.74 -19.11
C ALA A 28 -18.74 -11.84 -19.98
N THR A 29 -20.06 -11.80 -20.18
CA THR A 29 -20.82 -12.77 -20.99
C THR A 29 -20.26 -12.92 -22.41
N ASP A 30 -19.71 -11.86 -22.99
CA ASP A 30 -19.15 -11.85 -24.33
C ASP A 30 -17.62 -11.89 -24.36
N GLY A 31 -16.96 -12.00 -23.20
CA GLY A 31 -15.51 -12.08 -23.06
C GLY A 31 -14.75 -10.75 -23.16
N TYR A 32 -15.45 -9.62 -23.34
CA TYR A 32 -14.84 -8.31 -23.54
C TYR A 32 -15.32 -7.27 -22.52
N GLN A 33 -14.47 -6.27 -22.24
CA GLN A 33 -14.81 -5.13 -21.39
C GLN A 33 -15.96 -4.29 -21.98
N SER A 34 -16.71 -3.60 -21.12
CA SER A 34 -17.81 -2.72 -21.55
C SER A 34 -17.36 -1.43 -22.24
N TRP A 35 -16.11 -1.02 -22.02
CA TRP A 35 -15.51 0.19 -22.57
C TRP A 35 -14.42 -0.16 -23.58
N CYS A 36 -14.32 0.65 -24.64
CA CYS A 36 -13.21 0.53 -25.57
C CYS A 36 -11.89 0.93 -24.89
N LYS A 37 -10.77 0.40 -25.40
CA LYS A 37 -9.41 0.65 -24.92
C LYS A 37 -9.10 2.15 -24.73
N PRO A 38 -9.47 3.06 -25.66
CA PRO A 38 -9.27 4.50 -25.44
C PRO A 38 -10.02 5.06 -24.23
N CYS A 39 -11.29 4.67 -24.06
CA CYS A 39 -12.12 5.10 -22.93
C CYS A 39 -11.60 4.57 -21.58
N ASP A 40 -11.14 3.32 -21.57
CA ASP A 40 -10.52 2.70 -20.39
C ASP A 40 -9.18 3.36 -20.06
N ALA A 41 -8.34 3.65 -21.06
CA ALA A 41 -7.07 4.35 -20.89
C ALA A 41 -7.27 5.78 -20.32
N ALA A 42 -8.24 6.52 -20.86
CA ALA A 42 -8.60 7.85 -20.35
C ALA A 42 -9.07 7.79 -18.88
N HIS A 43 -9.93 6.83 -18.55
CA HIS A 43 -10.39 6.61 -17.18
C HIS A 43 -9.26 6.24 -16.21
N LYS A 44 -8.34 5.37 -16.64
CA LYS A 44 -7.17 5.01 -15.85
C LYS A 44 -6.26 6.20 -15.60
N ARG A 45 -6.08 7.07 -16.61
CA ARG A 45 -5.31 8.32 -16.48
C ARG A 45 -5.97 9.27 -15.47
N GLU A 46 -7.26 9.50 -15.60
CA GLU A 46 -8.04 10.33 -14.66
C GLU A 46 -7.95 9.78 -13.23
N LYS A 47 -8.13 8.47 -13.04
CA LYS A 47 -7.97 7.82 -11.73
C LYS A 47 -6.57 8.05 -11.14
N ARG A 48 -5.51 7.93 -11.95
CA ARG A 48 -4.13 8.17 -11.51
C ARG A 48 -3.91 9.64 -11.15
N PHE A 49 -4.46 10.56 -11.93
CA PHE A 49 -4.40 12.00 -11.66
C PHE A 49 -5.12 12.37 -10.36
N ASN A 50 -6.29 11.77 -10.10
CA ASN A 50 -7.09 12.02 -8.90
C ASN A 50 -6.63 11.22 -7.67
N ALA A 51 -5.77 10.22 -7.82
CA ALA A 51 -5.32 9.36 -6.73
C ALA A 51 -4.63 10.14 -5.58
N PRO A 52 -3.74 11.12 -5.83
CA PRO A 52 -3.13 11.94 -4.78
C PRO A 52 -4.17 12.72 -3.96
N MET A 53 -5.16 13.34 -4.61
CA MET A 53 -6.22 14.08 -3.93
C MET A 53 -7.06 13.17 -3.04
N LYS A 54 -7.45 11.98 -3.54
CA LYS A 54 -8.17 10.98 -2.74
C LYS A 54 -7.34 10.50 -1.56
N ALA A 55 -6.05 10.21 -1.78
CA ALA A 55 -5.13 9.82 -0.72
C ALA A 55 -5.00 10.90 0.36
N GLN A 56 -4.96 12.19 -0.03
CA GLN A 56 -4.95 13.30 0.92
C GLN A 56 -6.24 13.36 1.74
N HIS A 57 -7.41 13.24 1.10
CA HIS A 57 -8.70 13.24 1.80
C HIS A 57 -8.81 12.05 2.78
N GLU A 58 -8.41 10.85 2.35
CA GLU A 58 -8.38 9.64 3.19
C GLU A 58 -7.42 9.79 4.37
N TYR A 59 -6.24 10.36 4.14
CA TYR A 59 -5.27 10.67 5.20
C TYR A 59 -5.87 11.60 6.27
N GLN A 60 -6.53 12.69 5.87
CA GLN A 60 -7.19 13.60 6.80
C GLN A 60 -8.32 12.92 7.59
N LYS A 61 -9.14 12.10 6.93
CA LYS A 61 -10.19 11.31 7.59
C LYS A 61 -9.59 10.37 8.65
N GLN A 62 -8.47 9.73 8.34
CA GLN A 62 -7.76 8.84 9.26
C GLN A 62 -7.19 9.58 10.47
N LEU A 63 -6.58 10.76 10.27
CA LEU A 63 -6.08 11.59 11.38
C LEU A 63 -7.19 11.95 12.37
N ARG A 64 -8.35 12.42 11.87
CA ARG A 64 -9.53 12.74 12.69
C ARG A 64 -10.05 11.52 13.45
N LYS A 65 -10.08 10.33 12.83
CA LYS A 65 -10.47 9.09 13.50
C LYS A 65 -9.51 8.75 14.65
N ASN A 66 -8.21 8.80 14.40
CA ASN A 66 -7.20 8.49 15.42
C ASN A 66 -7.24 9.48 16.58
N GLU A 67 -7.46 10.76 16.31
CA GLU A 67 -7.60 11.78 17.35
C GLU A 67 -8.77 11.47 18.29
N ARG A 68 -9.95 11.16 17.74
CA ARG A 68 -11.11 10.75 18.56
C ARG A 68 -10.82 9.53 19.42
N HIS A 69 -10.15 8.53 18.87
CA HIS A 69 -9.77 7.33 19.62
C HIS A 69 -8.79 7.65 20.76
N ARG A 70 -7.83 8.56 20.56
CA ARG A 70 -6.90 8.99 21.61
C ARG A 70 -7.61 9.76 22.71
N LYS A 71 -8.43 10.74 22.35
CA LYS A 71 -9.21 11.54 23.31
C LYS A 71 -10.06 10.63 24.20
N PHE A 72 -10.78 9.69 23.59
CA PHE A 72 -11.57 8.70 24.32
C PHE A 72 -10.73 7.82 25.26
N ALA A 73 -9.55 7.37 24.81
CA ALA A 73 -8.67 6.55 25.64
C ALA A 73 -8.07 7.32 26.82
N GLU A 74 -7.67 8.57 26.61
CA GLU A 74 -7.14 9.47 27.64
C GLU A 74 -8.23 9.80 28.66
N GLU A 75 -9.43 10.18 28.20
CA GLU A 75 -10.57 10.50 29.07
C GLU A 75 -11.02 9.32 29.94
N LYS A 76 -11.02 8.10 29.37
CA LYS A 76 -11.43 6.87 30.07
C LYS A 76 -10.27 6.16 30.78
N GLY A 77 -9.06 6.71 30.76
CA GLY A 77 -7.88 6.10 31.40
C GLY A 77 -7.59 4.68 30.90
N LEU A 78 -7.86 4.40 29.62
CA LEU A 78 -7.68 3.06 29.07
C LEU A 78 -6.20 2.66 29.05
N THR A 79 -5.93 1.36 29.18
CA THR A 79 -4.58 0.80 29.18
C THR A 79 -4.32 -0.04 27.92
N LYS A 80 -3.04 -0.28 27.62
CA LYS A 80 -2.58 -1.12 26.51
C LYS A 80 -1.24 -1.79 26.83
N GLU A 81 -1.10 -3.03 26.37
CA GLU A 81 0.16 -3.78 26.44
C GLU A 81 1.16 -3.34 25.37
N CYS A 82 2.42 -3.15 25.74
CA CYS A 82 3.54 -3.03 24.82
C CYS A 82 3.90 -4.38 24.20
N ARG A 83 3.92 -4.49 22.87
CA ARG A 83 4.25 -5.76 22.19
C ARG A 83 5.70 -6.22 22.32
N ILE A 84 6.60 -5.41 22.87
CA ILE A 84 8.02 -5.75 23.07
C ILE A 84 8.28 -6.12 24.52
N CYS A 85 8.11 -5.18 25.47
CA CYS A 85 8.38 -5.44 26.88
C CYS A 85 7.21 -6.09 27.63
N LYS A 86 6.04 -6.24 27.00
CA LYS A 86 4.83 -6.85 27.61
C LYS A 86 4.22 -6.10 28.79
N GLU A 87 4.77 -4.94 29.14
CA GLU A 87 4.19 -4.08 30.17
C GLU A 87 2.84 -3.49 29.71
N ILE A 88 1.89 -3.44 30.64
CA ILE A 88 0.58 -2.80 30.47
C ILE A 88 0.70 -1.36 30.97
N LEU A 89 0.55 -0.40 30.05
CA LEU A 89 0.71 1.03 30.35
C LEU A 89 -0.56 1.79 29.96
N VAL A 90 -0.77 2.96 30.56
CA VAL A 90 -1.87 3.86 30.19
C VAL A 90 -1.71 4.27 28.72
N ALA A 91 -2.79 4.14 27.94
CA ALA A 91 -2.85 4.48 26.52
C ALA A 91 -2.97 6.00 26.35
N ASN A 92 -1.86 6.69 26.61
CA ASN A 92 -1.74 8.14 26.49
C ASN A 92 -0.46 8.53 25.73
N LYS A 93 -0.32 9.84 25.46
CA LYS A 93 0.86 10.39 24.77
C LYS A 93 2.14 10.28 25.58
N GLU A 94 2.13 10.08 26.89
CA GLU A 94 3.39 9.89 27.65
C GLU A 94 4.02 8.55 27.32
N ASN A 95 3.23 7.47 27.38
CA ASN A 95 3.71 6.11 27.25
C ASN A 95 3.84 5.63 25.80
N PHE A 96 3.01 6.15 24.88
CA PHE A 96 2.97 5.70 23.50
C PHE A 96 3.07 6.86 22.49
N TYR A 97 3.69 6.60 21.34
CA TYR A 97 3.62 7.54 20.21
C TYR A 97 2.23 7.51 19.57
N THR A 98 1.77 8.66 19.07
CA THR A 98 0.53 8.75 18.28
C THR A 98 0.67 7.94 16.99
N GLY A 99 -0.41 7.30 16.56
CA GLY A 99 -0.38 6.50 15.34
C GLY A 99 -1.73 5.92 14.96
N ASN A 100 -1.70 5.00 14.00
CA ASN A 100 -2.89 4.36 13.45
C ASN A 100 -3.27 3.06 14.19
N GLY A 101 -2.64 2.78 15.32
CA GLY A 101 -2.89 1.56 16.09
C GLY A 101 -4.13 1.66 16.98
N LYS A 102 -4.36 0.60 17.78
CA LYS A 102 -5.45 0.57 18.78
C LYS A 102 -5.39 1.81 19.67
N LEU A 103 -6.54 2.43 19.91
CA LEU A 103 -6.70 3.67 20.67
C LEU A 103 -5.99 4.90 20.07
N GLY A 104 -5.55 4.84 18.80
CA GLY A 104 -4.81 5.94 18.16
C GLY A 104 -3.35 6.06 18.60
N PHE A 105 -2.80 4.98 19.18
CA PHE A 105 -1.42 4.88 19.66
C PHE A 105 -0.65 3.72 19.01
N GLY A 106 0.67 3.88 18.92
CA GLY A 106 1.61 2.87 18.42
C GLY A 106 1.59 1.56 19.22
N SER A 107 2.15 0.49 18.65
CA SER A 107 2.13 -0.86 19.25
C SER A 107 3.17 -1.06 20.36
N TYR A 108 4.11 -0.14 20.51
CA TYR A 108 5.22 -0.23 21.45
C TYR A 108 5.22 1.01 22.35
N CYS A 109 5.63 0.85 23.61
CA CYS A 109 5.89 1.99 24.48
C CYS A 109 7.04 2.82 23.89
N LYS A 110 7.11 4.11 24.25
CA LYS A 110 8.13 5.02 23.71
C LYS A 110 9.55 4.53 23.92
N VAL A 111 9.83 3.91 25.06
CA VAL A 111 11.17 3.38 25.39
C VAL A 111 11.56 2.29 24.40
N CYS A 112 10.70 1.27 24.25
CA CYS A 112 10.91 0.19 23.29
C CYS A 112 10.97 0.68 21.84
N ASP A 113 10.12 1.64 21.45
CA ASP A 113 10.12 2.18 20.10
C ASP A 113 11.40 2.98 19.80
N LYS A 114 11.89 3.80 20.73
CA LYS A 114 13.17 4.53 20.62
C LYS A 114 14.33 3.56 20.47
N LYS A 115 14.42 2.53 21.32
CA LYS A 115 15.46 1.50 21.23
C LYS A 115 15.44 0.82 19.86
N LYS A 116 14.27 0.40 19.38
CA LYS A 116 14.08 -0.20 18.06
C LYS A 116 14.42 0.74 16.90
N ARG A 117 14.19 2.05 17.03
CA ARG A 117 14.61 3.05 16.02
C ARG A 117 16.13 3.20 15.99
N GLN A 118 16.77 3.22 17.14
CA GLN A 118 18.23 3.31 17.26
C GLN A 118 18.89 2.05 16.69
N GLU A 119 18.41 0.86 17.02
CA GLU A 119 18.90 -0.41 16.45
C GLU A 119 18.81 -0.42 14.92
N ARG A 120 17.68 0.03 14.36
CA ARG A 120 17.53 0.17 12.90
C ARG A 120 18.51 1.17 12.29
N ARG A 121 18.75 2.30 12.97
CA ARG A 121 19.73 3.30 12.53
C ARG A 121 21.15 2.73 12.56
N ASN A 122 21.51 2.03 13.63
CA ASN A 122 22.80 1.36 13.77
C ASN A 122 23.00 0.31 12.67
N LYS A 123 21.97 -0.52 12.41
CA LYS A 123 22.02 -1.52 11.33
C LYS A 123 22.20 -0.92 9.94
N ARG A 124 21.62 0.25 9.67
CA ARG A 124 21.82 0.99 8.40
C ARG A 124 23.21 1.58 8.26
N LYS A 125 23.86 1.93 9.38
CA LYS A 125 25.22 2.47 9.43
C LYS A 125 26.29 1.38 9.53
N ALA A 126 25.90 0.14 9.82
CA ALA A 126 26.82 -0.97 9.94
C ALA A 126 27.58 -1.12 8.61
N PRO A 127 28.92 -1.21 8.63
CA PRO A 127 29.69 -1.49 7.44
C PRO A 127 29.17 -2.80 6.82
N THR A 128 28.73 -2.73 5.56
CA THR A 128 28.46 -3.94 4.79
C THR A 128 29.80 -4.51 4.36
N ASP A 129 30.08 -5.76 4.74
CA ASP A 129 31.30 -6.47 4.34
C ASP A 129 31.39 -6.52 2.80
N PRO A 130 32.29 -5.73 2.18
CA PRO A 130 32.35 -5.63 0.72
C PRO A 130 32.79 -6.96 0.08
N ALA A 131 33.53 -7.80 0.82
CA ALA A 131 33.99 -9.10 0.35
C ALA A 131 32.81 -10.07 0.22
N LYS A 132 31.93 -10.13 1.22
CA LYS A 132 30.70 -10.95 1.14
C LYS A 132 29.76 -10.50 0.02
N ASP A 133 29.62 -9.20 -0.18
CA ASP A 133 28.82 -8.66 -1.28
C ASP A 133 29.43 -8.96 -2.67
N TRP A 134 30.75 -9.10 -2.76
CA TRP A 134 31.45 -9.53 -3.97
C TRP A 134 31.31 -11.04 -4.20
N GLU A 135 31.47 -11.87 -3.17
CA GLU A 135 31.30 -13.34 -3.24
C GLU A 135 29.88 -13.71 -3.70
N ILE A 136 28.84 -13.11 -3.09
CA ILE A 136 27.44 -13.32 -3.50
C ILE A 136 27.21 -12.91 -4.97
N ARG A 137 27.90 -11.86 -5.44
CA ARG A 137 27.82 -11.44 -6.85
C ARG A 137 28.53 -12.43 -7.77
N GLN A 138 29.66 -13.01 -7.36
CA GLN A 138 30.37 -14.05 -8.13
C GLN A 138 29.56 -15.34 -8.23
N GLU A 139 29.02 -15.83 -7.11
CA GLU A 139 28.14 -17.02 -7.11
C GLU A 139 26.91 -16.83 -8.02
N ARG A 140 26.29 -15.65 -8.00
CA ARG A 140 25.16 -15.33 -8.89
C ARG A 140 25.57 -15.31 -10.37
N ARG A 141 26.79 -14.89 -10.70
CA ARG A 141 27.32 -14.94 -12.08
C ARG A 141 27.56 -16.36 -12.52
N GLN A 142 28.18 -17.18 -11.67
CA GLN A 142 28.42 -18.60 -11.96
C GLN A 142 27.11 -19.36 -12.21
N ARG A 143 26.09 -19.17 -11.36
CA ARG A 143 24.76 -19.81 -11.54
C ARG A 143 24.06 -19.41 -12.84
N ARG A 144 24.26 -18.17 -13.32
CA ARG A 144 23.69 -17.70 -14.59
C ARG A 144 24.43 -18.21 -15.82
N ALA A 145 25.70 -18.58 -15.68
CA ALA A 145 26.51 -19.15 -16.75
C ALA A 145 26.29 -20.68 -16.90
N SER A 146 25.69 -21.32 -15.90
CA SER A 146 25.36 -22.76 -15.90
C SER A 146 23.90 -23.07 -16.30
N GLN A 147 23.13 -22.07 -16.71
CA GLN A 147 21.78 -22.20 -17.31
C GLN A 147 21.84 -21.85 -18.79
#